data_AF-A0A7X3IP79-F1
#
_entry.id   AF-A0A7X3IP79-F1
#
_cell.length_a   1.000
_cell.length_b   1.000
_cell.length_c   1.000
_cell.angle_alpha   90.00
_cell.angle_beta   90.00
_cell.angle_gamma   90.00
#
_symmetry.space_group_name_H-M   'P 1'
#
loop_
_entity.id
_entity.type
_entity.pdbx_description
1 polymer ?
#
loop_
_entity_poly.entity_id
_entity_poly.type
_entity_poly.pdbx_seq_one_letter_code
_entity_poly.pdbx_strand_id
1 'polypeptide(L)'
;MFQKHEIEKSLTKYVDGVHVPAEVDRRVRQSFEQFHHQKERRQPMKKRIAVLSIAAAILVPTGVFASTGGASYFFNGSANINGLVDDSMKQALSEGKSVPMDEKISDQGITVHLKEMYADGQKIFVHYSLEQSDGTLVPYEFDTKGLDVLSDGKKDGKQVENPTYQESGVDGFSVLNFIGTGQEDRLPFYLTDAKGDRIDSGVAEKDLPEGVFAFVTDGTKLPTSVTLHVDINRIGKTKGNWKGEFSVGQSQVKQETEADRNK
;
A
#
# COMPACT_ATOMS: atom_id res chain seq x y z
N MET A 1 -28.42 -28.48 -11.48
CA MET A 1 -27.01 -28.04 -11.60
C MET A 1 -26.67 -27.34 -12.93
N PHE A 2 -27.60 -27.21 -13.89
CA PHE A 2 -27.31 -26.71 -15.25
C PHE A 2 -27.44 -25.18 -15.46
N GLN A 3 -27.96 -24.40 -14.51
CA GLN A 3 -28.23 -22.96 -14.72
C GLN A 3 -27.04 -22.03 -14.50
N LYS A 4 -26.08 -22.38 -13.64
CA LYS A 4 -24.97 -21.47 -13.30
C LYS A 4 -24.00 -21.26 -14.48
N HIS A 5 -23.74 -22.32 -15.23
CA HIS A 5 -22.81 -22.29 -16.35
C HIS A 5 -23.34 -21.48 -17.55
N GLU A 6 -24.65 -21.45 -17.78
CA GLU A 6 -25.26 -20.56 -18.78
C GLU A 6 -25.24 -19.09 -18.37
N ILE A 7 -25.39 -18.80 -17.07
CA ILE A 7 -25.34 -17.43 -16.55
C ILE A 7 -23.92 -16.87 -16.69
N GLU A 8 -22.89 -17.64 -16.33
CA GLU A 8 -21.49 -17.22 -16.51
C GLU A 8 -21.17 -16.98 -17.99
N LYS A 9 -21.57 -17.89 -18.88
CA LYS A 9 -21.33 -17.75 -20.33
C LYS A 9 -22.07 -16.55 -20.94
N SER A 10 -23.28 -16.26 -20.46
CA SER A 10 -24.07 -15.11 -20.94
C SER A 10 -23.53 -13.78 -20.41
N LEU A 11 -23.01 -13.74 -19.18
CA LEU A 11 -22.33 -12.56 -18.64
C LEU A 11 -21.01 -12.28 -19.35
N THR A 12 -20.16 -13.29 -19.58
CA THR A 12 -18.91 -13.11 -20.34
C THR A 12 -19.19 -12.59 -21.75
N LYS A 13 -20.20 -13.16 -22.44
CA LYS A 13 -20.60 -12.69 -23.77
C LYS A 13 -21.16 -11.26 -23.77
N TYR A 14 -21.79 -10.84 -22.67
CA TYR A 14 -22.30 -9.47 -22.53
C TYR A 14 -21.15 -8.49 -22.32
N VAL A 15 -20.19 -8.82 -21.43
CA VAL A 15 -19.01 -8.00 -21.12
C VAL A 15 -18.09 -7.84 -22.35
N ASP A 16 -17.81 -8.92 -23.07
CA ASP A 16 -17.00 -8.89 -24.30
C ASP A 16 -17.69 -8.09 -25.44
N GLY A 17 -19.02 -7.95 -25.37
CA GLY A 17 -19.82 -7.18 -26.32
C GLY A 17 -20.04 -5.72 -25.93
N VAL A 18 -19.66 -5.29 -24.71
CA VAL A 18 -19.77 -3.89 -24.30
C VAL A 18 -18.64 -3.10 -24.93
N HIS A 19 -18.91 -2.52 -26.09
CA HIS A 19 -18.05 -1.50 -26.67
C HIS A 19 -18.15 -0.24 -25.81
N VAL A 20 -17.13 0.01 -24.99
CA VAL A 20 -17.01 1.26 -24.24
C VAL A 20 -17.11 2.41 -25.25
N PRO A 21 -18.13 3.28 -25.18
CA PRO A 21 -18.27 4.36 -26.13
C PRO A 21 -17.01 5.22 -26.12
N ALA A 22 -16.47 5.55 -27.29
CA ALA A 22 -15.22 6.31 -27.41
C ALA A 22 -15.24 7.63 -26.62
N GLU A 23 -16.43 8.22 -26.41
CA GLU A 23 -16.61 9.41 -25.58
C GLU A 23 -16.34 9.16 -24.09
N VAL A 24 -16.70 7.98 -23.57
CA VAL A 24 -16.46 7.59 -22.17
C VAL A 24 -14.99 7.26 -21.96
N ASP A 25 -14.37 6.51 -22.87
CA ASP A 25 -12.93 6.23 -22.82
C ASP A 25 -12.10 7.52 -22.93
N ARG A 26 -12.51 8.41 -23.86
CA ARG A 26 -11.90 9.73 -24.02
C ARG A 26 -12.07 10.59 -22.76
N ARG A 27 -13.24 10.59 -22.12
CA ARG A 27 -13.46 11.35 -20.89
C ARG A 27 -12.64 10.81 -19.73
N VAL A 28 -12.55 9.49 -19.57
CA VAL A 28 -11.72 8.86 -18.52
C VAL A 28 -10.24 9.18 -18.75
N ARG A 29 -9.75 9.06 -19.99
CA ARG A 29 -8.38 9.46 -20.35
C ARG A 29 -8.13 10.95 -20.16
N GLN A 30 -9.06 11.81 -20.56
CA GLN A 30 -8.93 13.26 -20.38
C GLN A 30 -8.96 13.66 -18.91
N SER A 31 -9.80 13.02 -18.08
CA SER A 31 -9.80 13.23 -16.64
C SER A 31 -8.49 12.74 -16.00
N PHE A 32 -7.96 11.61 -16.46
CA PHE A 32 -6.66 11.09 -16.03
C PHE A 32 -5.51 12.02 -16.46
N GLU A 33 -5.47 12.45 -17.73
CA GLU A 33 -4.49 13.39 -18.27
C GLU A 33 -4.59 14.77 -17.60
N GLN A 34 -5.79 15.28 -17.30
CA GLN A 34 -5.97 16.55 -16.58
C GLN A 34 -5.51 16.45 -15.12
N PHE A 35 -5.78 15.32 -14.45
CA PHE A 35 -5.26 15.04 -13.11
C PHE A 35 -3.72 15.07 -13.08
N HIS A 36 -3.08 14.57 -14.14
CA HIS A 36 -1.62 14.58 -14.24
C HIS A 36 -1.03 15.91 -14.75
N HIS A 37 -1.68 16.62 -15.67
CA HIS A 37 -1.18 17.88 -16.23
C HIS A 37 -1.40 19.10 -15.33
N GLN A 38 -2.44 19.10 -14.47
CA GLN A 38 -2.65 20.20 -13.52
C GLN A 38 -1.60 20.21 -12.38
N LYS A 39 -0.81 19.12 -12.28
CA LYS A 39 0.31 18.92 -11.34
C LYS A 39 1.53 19.81 -11.64
N GLU A 40 1.67 20.37 -12.84
CA GLU A 40 2.84 21.19 -13.23
C GLU A 40 2.71 22.69 -12.93
N ARG A 41 1.56 23.19 -12.44
CA ARG A 41 1.26 24.64 -12.43
C ARG A 41 0.94 25.28 -11.09
N ARG A 42 1.41 24.75 -9.96
CA ARG A 42 1.28 25.47 -8.68
C ARG A 42 2.64 25.67 -8.00
N GLN A 43 3.03 26.95 -7.92
CA GLN A 43 4.27 27.44 -7.32
C GLN A 43 4.37 27.21 -5.80
N PRO A 44 5.59 27.22 -5.24
CA PRO A 44 5.88 26.70 -3.90
C PRO A 44 5.66 27.76 -2.81
N MET A 45 5.14 27.35 -1.65
CA MET A 45 5.22 28.17 -0.43
C MET A 45 6.08 27.54 0.68
N LYS A 46 7.17 28.27 0.91
CA LYS A 46 8.07 28.44 2.07
C LYS A 46 7.97 27.48 3.27
N LYS A 47 9.14 26.90 3.57
CA LYS A 47 9.55 26.09 4.73
C LYS A 47 9.27 26.73 6.09
N ARG A 48 8.90 25.87 7.06
CA ARG A 48 9.28 25.76 8.50
C ARG A 48 8.16 24.94 9.15
N ILE A 49 8.39 23.77 9.74
CA ILE A 49 9.00 23.52 11.05
C ILE A 49 9.66 22.12 11.01
N ALA A 50 10.89 22.00 11.50
CA ALA A 50 11.53 20.72 11.76
C ALA A 50 11.00 20.18 13.09
N VAL A 51 10.13 19.17 13.02
CA VAL A 51 9.82 18.30 14.17
C VAL A 51 10.76 17.11 14.06
N LEU A 52 11.62 16.94 15.07
CA LEU A 52 12.50 15.79 15.22
C LEU A 52 11.64 14.55 15.47
N SER A 53 11.36 13.78 14.43
CA SER A 53 10.84 12.42 14.58
C SER A 53 11.95 11.57 15.20
N ILE A 54 11.74 11.05 16.41
CA ILE A 54 12.65 10.08 17.02
C ILE A 54 12.41 8.76 16.29
N ALA A 55 13.23 8.45 15.28
CA ALA A 55 13.36 7.09 14.78
C ALA A 55 14.03 6.26 15.88
N ALA A 56 13.23 5.59 16.71
CA ALA A 56 13.76 4.63 17.67
C ALA A 56 14.12 3.35 16.92
N ALA A 57 15.37 3.26 16.44
CA ALA A 57 15.94 2.01 15.97
C ALA A 57 16.09 1.06 17.17
N ILE A 58 15.08 0.23 17.42
CA ILE A 58 15.20 -0.86 18.38
C ILE A 58 16.05 -1.93 17.69
N LEU A 59 17.30 -2.07 18.13
CA LEU A 59 18.13 -3.25 17.83
C LEU A 59 17.43 -4.47 18.42
N VAL A 60 16.63 -5.16 17.61
CA VAL A 60 16.04 -6.44 17.99
C VAL A 60 17.19 -7.45 18.12
N PRO A 61 17.29 -8.19 19.24
CA PRO A 61 18.22 -9.30 19.33
C PRO A 61 17.91 -10.27 18.18
N THR A 62 18.90 -10.55 17.32
CA THR A 62 18.85 -11.50 16.19
C THR A 62 18.71 -12.97 16.64
N GLY A 63 17.98 -13.23 17.73
CA GLY A 63 18.06 -14.45 18.52
C GLY A 63 16.75 -15.22 18.68
N VAL A 64 15.65 -14.82 18.05
CA VAL A 64 14.38 -15.59 18.10
C VAL A 64 13.69 -15.61 16.72
N PHE A 65 14.40 -15.98 15.66
CA PHE A 65 13.78 -16.26 14.35
C PHE A 65 13.81 -17.77 14.08
N ALA A 66 13.28 -18.52 15.03
CA ALA A 66 12.91 -19.91 14.82
C ALA A 66 11.39 -19.98 14.69
N SER A 67 10.93 -20.49 13.54
CA SER A 67 9.54 -20.81 13.18
C SER A 67 8.62 -19.61 12.86
N THR A 68 8.37 -19.44 11.56
CA THR A 68 7.01 -19.19 11.04
C THR A 68 6.08 -20.30 11.54
N GLY A 69 5.68 -20.22 12.82
CA GLY A 69 4.63 -21.06 13.42
C GLY A 69 3.22 -20.59 13.08
N GLY A 70 3.09 -19.52 12.30
CA GLY A 70 1.85 -19.05 11.69
C GLY A 70 2.01 -18.97 10.18
N ALA A 71 0.98 -19.32 9.42
CA ALA A 71 0.97 -19.14 7.97
C ALA A 71 1.21 -17.67 7.61
N SER A 72 2.03 -17.43 6.58
CA SER A 72 2.30 -16.09 6.00
C SER A 72 1.00 -15.29 5.81
N TYR A 73 1.03 -13.98 6.09
CA TYR A 73 -0.16 -13.13 5.94
C TYR A 73 -0.64 -13.07 4.50
N PHE A 74 0.25 -13.28 3.54
CA PHE A 74 -0.08 -13.31 2.13
C PHE A 74 -1.04 -14.46 1.73
N PHE A 75 -1.23 -15.49 2.58
CA PHE A 75 -2.28 -16.49 2.38
C PHE A 75 -3.69 -16.00 2.76
N ASN A 76 -3.81 -14.86 3.44
CA ASN A 76 -5.08 -14.27 3.77
C ASN A 76 -5.78 -13.74 2.51
N GLY A 77 -7.09 -13.97 2.38
CA GLY A 77 -7.87 -13.42 1.27
C GLY A 77 -7.85 -11.90 1.20
N SER A 78 -7.68 -11.21 2.34
CA SER A 78 -7.50 -9.76 2.39
C SER A 78 -6.21 -9.29 1.72
N ALA A 79 -5.14 -10.11 1.73
CA ALA A 79 -3.84 -9.80 1.15
C ALA A 79 -3.83 -9.82 -0.38
N ASN A 80 -4.83 -10.44 -1.02
CA ASN A 80 -4.92 -10.45 -2.48
C ASN A 80 -5.37 -9.08 -3.01
N ILE A 81 -4.40 -8.25 -3.40
CA ILE A 81 -4.63 -6.95 -4.04
C ILE A 81 -4.80 -7.19 -5.54
N ASN A 82 -6.03 -7.08 -6.05
CA ASN A 82 -6.34 -7.11 -7.48
C ASN A 82 -5.75 -8.31 -8.27
N GLY A 83 -5.59 -9.48 -7.63
CA GLY A 83 -5.02 -10.67 -8.27
C GLY A 83 -3.49 -10.72 -8.28
N LEU A 84 -2.80 -9.76 -7.66
CA LEU A 84 -1.34 -9.70 -7.62
C LEU A 84 -0.72 -10.83 -6.78
N VAL A 85 -1.46 -11.38 -5.81
CA VAL A 85 -1.09 -12.59 -5.06
C VAL A 85 -1.55 -13.81 -5.85
N ASP A 86 -0.75 -14.19 -6.82
CA ASP A 86 -0.99 -15.34 -7.70
C ASP A 86 -0.51 -16.67 -7.09
N ASP A 87 -0.78 -17.78 -7.77
CA ASP A 87 -0.43 -19.11 -7.28
C ASP A 87 1.09 -19.34 -7.25
N SER A 88 1.87 -18.63 -8.07
CA SER A 88 3.33 -18.72 -8.05
C SER A 88 3.90 -18.08 -6.79
N MET A 89 3.35 -16.93 -6.37
CA MET A 89 3.66 -16.31 -5.09
C MET A 89 3.26 -17.21 -3.93
N LYS A 90 2.03 -17.77 -3.94
CA LYS A 90 1.59 -18.72 -2.89
C LYS A 90 2.52 -19.91 -2.77
N GLN A 91 2.94 -20.49 -3.90
CA GLN A 91 3.90 -21.60 -3.88
C GLN A 91 5.23 -21.15 -3.26
N ALA A 92 5.76 -20.00 -3.67
CA ALA A 92 7.00 -19.47 -3.12
C ALA A 92 6.90 -19.21 -1.60
N LEU A 93 5.77 -18.71 -1.13
CA LEU A 93 5.48 -18.51 0.30
C LEU A 93 5.37 -19.83 1.06
N SER A 94 4.77 -20.87 0.46
CA SER A 94 4.74 -22.22 1.05
C SER A 94 6.15 -22.84 1.14
N GLU A 95 7.06 -22.40 0.28
CA GLU A 95 8.48 -22.76 0.30
C GLU A 95 9.31 -21.85 1.25
N GLY A 96 8.67 -20.94 2.00
CA GLY A 96 9.35 -20.07 2.97
C GLY A 96 10.11 -18.90 2.36
N LYS A 97 9.78 -18.47 1.13
CA LYS A 97 10.50 -17.41 0.42
C LYS A 97 10.03 -15.99 0.75
N SER A 98 9.29 -15.80 1.84
CA SER A 98 9.07 -14.47 2.43
C SER A 98 10.08 -14.22 3.54
N VAL A 99 10.33 -12.94 3.78
CA VAL A 99 11.25 -12.41 4.78
C VAL A 99 10.42 -11.83 5.92
N PRO A 100 10.48 -12.36 7.15
CA PRO A 100 9.91 -11.67 8.29
C PRO A 100 10.59 -10.32 8.49
N MET A 101 9.81 -9.32 8.88
CA MET A 101 10.28 -7.98 9.22
C MET A 101 9.79 -7.64 10.63
N ASP A 102 10.53 -6.78 11.35
CA ASP A 102 10.09 -6.19 12.62
C ASP A 102 10.40 -4.69 12.63
N GLU A 103 10.24 -4.05 11.47
CA GLU A 103 10.58 -2.64 11.29
C GLU A 103 9.41 -1.76 11.73
N LYS A 104 9.70 -0.75 12.57
CA LYS A 104 8.67 0.05 13.25
C LYS A 104 8.96 1.54 13.16
N ILE A 105 7.92 2.33 12.89
CA ILE A 105 7.93 3.79 13.01
C ILE A 105 6.75 4.19 13.87
N SER A 106 6.98 4.95 14.93
CA SER A 106 5.92 5.40 15.83
C SER A 106 5.88 6.91 15.95
N ASP A 107 4.66 7.45 15.99
CA ASP A 107 4.34 8.83 16.32
C ASP A 107 2.89 8.90 16.80
N GLN A 108 2.57 9.87 17.67
CA GLN A 108 1.22 10.08 18.22
C GLN A 108 0.55 8.83 18.79
N GLY A 109 1.32 7.90 19.38
CA GLY A 109 0.80 6.66 19.96
C GLY A 109 0.34 5.62 18.93
N ILE A 110 0.64 5.81 17.64
CA ILE A 110 0.41 4.85 16.56
C ILE A 110 1.77 4.39 16.02
N THR A 111 1.88 3.09 15.77
CA THR A 111 3.05 2.44 15.16
C THR A 111 2.69 1.89 13.79
N VAL A 112 3.44 2.30 12.77
CA VAL A 112 3.51 1.62 11.47
C VAL A 112 4.50 0.46 11.63
N HIS A 113 4.02 -0.77 11.51
CA HIS A 113 4.82 -1.97 11.72
C HIS A 113 4.86 -2.78 10.43
N LEU A 114 6.05 -2.91 9.83
CA LEU A 114 6.29 -3.75 8.66
C LEU A 114 6.68 -5.15 9.15
N LYS A 115 5.90 -6.16 8.77
CA LYS A 115 5.92 -7.49 9.40
C LYS A 115 6.46 -8.61 8.53
N GLU A 116 6.25 -8.50 7.23
CA GLU A 116 6.64 -9.54 6.28
C GLU A 116 6.82 -8.93 4.90
N MET A 117 7.86 -9.35 4.19
CA MET A 117 8.11 -8.96 2.81
C MET A 117 8.19 -10.19 1.91
N TYR A 118 7.71 -10.04 0.68
CA TYR A 118 8.00 -10.94 -0.42
C TYR A 118 8.47 -10.12 -1.63
N ALA A 119 9.41 -10.66 -2.42
CA ALA A 119 9.86 -9.99 -3.62
C ALA A 119 10.23 -10.99 -4.73
N ASP A 120 9.83 -10.74 -5.98
CA ASP A 120 10.01 -11.67 -7.11
C ASP A 120 10.68 -11.06 -8.36
N GLY A 121 11.59 -10.12 -8.14
CA GLY A 121 12.37 -9.47 -9.18
C GLY A 121 11.65 -8.32 -9.87
N GLN A 122 10.33 -8.37 -10.06
CA GLN A 122 9.54 -7.26 -10.61
C GLN A 122 8.52 -6.71 -9.61
N LYS A 123 8.21 -7.48 -8.56
CA LYS A 123 7.29 -7.08 -7.51
C LYS A 123 7.96 -7.10 -6.15
N ILE A 124 7.54 -6.19 -5.29
CA ILE A 124 7.79 -6.23 -3.84
C ILE A 124 6.43 -6.10 -3.17
N PHE A 125 6.16 -6.98 -2.22
CA PHE A 125 4.98 -6.95 -1.36
C PHE A 125 5.44 -6.80 0.07
N VAL A 126 4.77 -5.95 0.83
CA VAL A 126 5.03 -5.75 2.26
C VAL A 126 3.72 -5.81 3.01
N HIS A 127 3.64 -6.73 3.98
CA HIS A 127 2.59 -6.78 4.99
C HIS A 127 2.90 -5.74 6.07
N TYR A 128 1.89 -4.94 6.39
CA TYR A 128 1.97 -3.94 7.44
C TYR A 128 0.75 -4.00 8.36
N SER A 129 0.93 -3.48 9.57
CA SER A 129 -0.16 -3.09 10.47
C SER A 129 0.07 -1.69 11.04
N LEU A 130 -1.03 -1.01 11.33
CA LEU A 130 -1.08 0.24 12.06
C LEU A 130 -1.62 -0.08 13.45
N GLU A 131 -0.76 0.00 14.44
CA GLU A 131 -1.02 -0.48 15.80
C GLU A 131 -1.05 0.71 16.77
N GLN A 132 -2.01 0.70 17.69
CA GLN A 132 -2.02 1.60 18.85
C GLN A 132 -0.97 1.14 19.88
N SER A 133 -0.69 1.98 20.88
CA SER A 133 0.26 1.67 21.96
C SER A 133 -0.04 0.40 22.76
N ASP A 134 -1.30 -0.07 22.75
CA ASP A 134 -1.71 -1.32 23.40
C ASP A 134 -1.59 -2.55 22.48
N GLY A 135 -1.09 -2.38 21.26
CA GLY A 135 -0.93 -3.43 20.25
C GLY A 135 -2.20 -3.74 19.45
N THR A 136 -3.33 -3.08 19.71
CA THR A 136 -4.55 -3.24 18.90
C THR A 136 -4.44 -2.46 17.59
N LEU A 137 -5.17 -2.87 16.55
CA LEU A 137 -5.21 -2.12 15.29
C LEU A 137 -5.84 -0.74 15.50
N VAL A 138 -5.30 0.26 14.80
CA VAL A 138 -5.92 1.58 14.74
C VAL A 138 -7.34 1.44 14.18
N PRO A 139 -8.36 2.02 14.82
CA PRO A 139 -9.72 1.99 14.31
C PRO A 139 -9.80 2.56 12.90
N TYR A 140 -10.47 1.84 12.00
CA TYR A 140 -10.71 2.29 10.64
C TYR A 140 -11.76 3.40 10.64
N GLU A 141 -11.33 4.62 10.95
CA GLU A 141 -12.19 5.79 11.08
C GLU A 141 -11.48 7.03 10.55
N PHE A 142 -12.26 7.99 10.05
CA PHE A 142 -11.76 9.16 9.34
C PHE A 142 -12.19 10.47 10.01
N ASP A 143 -11.35 11.50 9.91
CA ASP A 143 -11.74 12.88 10.23
C ASP A 143 -12.20 13.59 8.96
N THR A 144 -13.52 13.75 8.83
CA THR A 144 -14.14 14.41 7.68
C THR A 144 -14.51 15.87 7.96
N LYS A 145 -14.10 16.43 9.11
CA LYS A 145 -14.44 17.81 9.47
C LYS A 145 -13.90 18.80 8.44
N GLY A 146 -14.78 19.69 7.99
CA GLY A 146 -14.45 20.73 7.01
C GLY A 146 -14.37 20.24 5.57
N LEU A 147 -14.69 18.97 5.30
CA LEU A 147 -14.86 18.45 3.94
C LEU A 147 -16.31 18.59 3.48
N ASP A 148 -16.50 18.85 2.20
CA ASP A 148 -17.80 18.71 1.53
C ASP A 148 -18.04 17.24 1.20
N VAL A 149 -18.49 16.48 2.20
CA VAL A 149 -18.60 15.02 2.14
C VAL A 149 -19.76 14.62 1.23
N LEU A 150 -19.46 13.78 0.23
CA LEU A 150 -20.45 13.17 -0.67
C LEU A 150 -20.91 11.80 -0.15
N SER A 151 -19.99 11.01 0.41
CA SER A 151 -20.27 9.76 1.11
C SER A 151 -19.35 9.65 2.32
N ASP A 152 -19.89 9.29 3.47
CA ASP A 152 -19.08 9.07 4.68
C ASP A 152 -18.47 7.66 4.74
N GLY A 153 -18.77 6.79 3.77
CA GLY A 153 -18.25 5.43 3.67
C GLY A 153 -18.76 4.48 4.77
N LYS A 154 -19.85 4.83 5.46
CA LYS A 154 -20.38 4.02 6.56
C LYS A 154 -21.60 3.21 6.16
N LYS A 155 -21.70 2.01 6.72
CA LYS A 155 -22.88 1.14 6.66
C LYS A 155 -23.25 0.73 8.08
N ASP A 156 -24.52 0.93 8.45
CA ASP A 156 -25.01 0.64 9.80
C ASP A 156 -24.17 1.29 10.92
N GLY A 157 -23.68 2.51 10.66
CA GLY A 157 -22.83 3.28 11.58
C GLY A 157 -21.37 2.84 11.66
N LYS A 158 -20.97 1.78 10.95
CA LYS A 158 -19.59 1.29 10.89
C LYS A 158 -18.92 1.71 9.59
N GLN A 159 -17.64 2.10 9.68
CA GLN A 159 -16.84 2.40 8.49
C GLN A 159 -16.58 1.13 7.69
N VAL A 160 -16.89 1.16 6.40
CA VAL A 160 -16.67 0.03 5.47
C VAL A 160 -15.93 0.43 4.21
N GLU A 161 -15.97 1.72 3.84
CA GLU A 161 -15.28 2.29 2.68
C GLU A 161 -14.62 3.62 3.06
N ASN A 162 -13.71 4.12 2.23
CA ASN A 162 -13.15 5.46 2.42
C ASN A 162 -14.22 6.51 2.14
N PRO A 163 -14.31 7.60 2.95
CA PRO A 163 -15.17 8.72 2.64
C PRO A 163 -14.80 9.36 1.29
N THR A 164 -15.82 9.85 0.58
CA THR A 164 -15.63 10.66 -0.63
C THR A 164 -16.10 12.08 -0.38
N TYR A 165 -15.43 13.04 -1.02
CA TYR A 165 -15.71 14.46 -0.84
C TYR A 165 -15.48 15.23 -2.13
N GLN A 166 -16.15 16.39 -2.24
CA GLN A 166 -15.93 17.32 -3.33
C GLN A 166 -14.71 18.21 -3.00
N GLU A 167 -13.66 18.13 -3.80
CA GLU A 167 -12.53 19.07 -3.70
C GLU A 167 -12.84 20.31 -4.53
N SER A 168 -12.61 21.50 -3.96
CA SER A 168 -12.92 22.77 -4.64
C SER A 168 -12.05 22.94 -5.89
N GLY A 169 -12.68 23.14 -7.03
CA GLY A 169 -11.99 23.32 -8.31
C GLY A 169 -11.47 22.03 -8.95
N VAL A 170 -11.91 20.86 -8.46
CA VAL A 170 -11.66 19.55 -9.08
C VAL A 170 -12.99 19.02 -9.63
N ASP A 171 -13.03 18.70 -10.91
CA ASP A 171 -14.18 18.01 -11.50
C ASP A 171 -14.20 16.54 -11.03
N GLY A 172 -15.35 16.09 -10.51
CA GLY A 172 -15.51 14.76 -9.92
C GLY A 172 -15.37 14.75 -8.40
N PHE A 173 -15.16 13.57 -7.80
CA PHE A 173 -14.99 13.41 -6.35
C PHE A 173 -13.57 12.96 -6.00
N SER A 174 -13.15 13.30 -4.79
CA SER A 174 -11.92 12.80 -4.17
C SER A 174 -12.24 11.73 -3.14
N VAL A 175 -11.31 10.80 -2.94
CA VAL A 175 -11.36 9.79 -1.89
C VAL A 175 -10.44 10.24 -0.75
N LEU A 176 -10.92 10.18 0.48
CA LEU A 176 -10.12 10.45 1.66
C LEU A 176 -9.40 9.17 2.10
N ASN A 177 -8.10 9.08 1.82
CA ASN A 177 -7.31 7.90 2.21
C ASN A 177 -7.13 7.79 3.74
N PHE A 178 -7.10 6.57 4.25
CA PHE A 178 -6.85 6.26 5.65
C PHE A 178 -5.40 6.57 5.99
N ILE A 179 -4.48 6.15 5.13
CA ILE A 179 -3.06 6.53 5.17
C ILE A 179 -2.87 7.79 4.31
N GLY A 180 -2.70 8.93 4.98
CA GLY A 180 -2.50 10.24 4.33
C GLY A 180 -1.02 10.60 4.22
N THR A 181 -0.66 11.28 3.14
CA THR A 181 0.68 11.84 2.93
C THR A 181 0.61 13.29 2.45
N GLY A 182 1.72 14.01 2.64
CA GLY A 182 1.94 15.36 2.11
C GLY A 182 2.64 15.37 0.75
N GLN A 183 3.01 14.19 0.23
CA GLN A 183 3.68 14.05 -1.06
C GLN A 183 2.77 14.50 -2.21
N GLU A 184 3.36 15.11 -3.24
CA GLU A 184 2.62 15.65 -4.38
C GLU A 184 1.94 14.56 -5.22
N ASP A 185 2.52 13.37 -5.25
CA ASP A 185 1.93 12.18 -5.89
C ASP A 185 0.92 11.44 -5.01
N ARG A 186 0.74 11.89 -3.76
CA ARG A 186 -0.14 11.26 -2.76
C ARG A 186 0.23 9.80 -2.45
N LEU A 187 1.49 9.39 -2.66
CA LEU A 187 1.99 8.06 -2.34
C LEU A 187 2.75 8.06 -0.99
N PRO A 188 2.18 7.46 0.07
CA PRO A 188 2.85 7.38 1.38
C PRO A 188 4.03 6.41 1.39
N PHE A 189 4.11 5.50 0.41
CA PHE A 189 5.17 4.51 0.28
C PHE A 189 5.82 4.60 -1.09
N TYR A 190 7.15 4.59 -1.14
CA TYR A 190 7.87 4.61 -2.40
C TYR A 190 9.26 3.98 -2.32
N LEU A 191 9.80 3.60 -3.48
CA LEU A 191 11.10 2.98 -3.59
C LEU A 191 12.14 3.94 -4.18
N THR A 192 13.37 3.82 -3.71
CA THR A 192 14.55 4.43 -4.32
C THR A 192 15.63 3.40 -4.55
N ASP A 193 16.50 3.63 -5.53
CA ASP A 193 17.68 2.82 -5.75
C ASP A 193 18.83 3.19 -4.78
N ALA A 194 19.97 2.53 -4.90
CA ALA A 194 21.14 2.79 -4.05
C ALA A 194 21.74 4.20 -4.21
N LYS A 195 21.40 4.94 -5.27
CA LYS A 195 21.81 6.34 -5.48
C LYS A 195 20.81 7.32 -4.87
N GLY A 196 19.66 6.83 -4.41
CA GLY A 196 18.54 7.65 -3.94
C GLY A 196 17.61 8.09 -5.06
N ASP A 197 17.78 7.59 -6.28
CA ASP A 197 16.89 7.91 -7.40
C ASP A 197 15.58 7.15 -7.24
N ARG A 198 14.45 7.83 -7.44
CA ARG A 198 13.13 7.22 -7.29
C ARG A 198 12.90 6.17 -8.37
N ILE A 199 12.47 4.99 -7.95
CA ILE A 199 12.13 3.89 -8.85
C ILE A 199 10.70 4.10 -9.33
N ASP A 200 10.53 4.08 -10.65
CA ASP A 200 9.20 4.09 -11.25
C ASP A 200 8.56 2.71 -11.09
N SER A 201 7.46 2.68 -10.33
CA SER A 201 6.71 1.46 -10.04
C SER A 201 5.26 1.81 -9.79
N GLY A 202 4.34 0.98 -10.28
CA GLY A 202 2.96 1.01 -9.87
C GLY A 202 2.85 0.61 -8.40
N VAL A 203 2.13 1.41 -7.62
CA VAL A 203 1.82 1.12 -6.21
C VAL A 203 0.40 0.61 -6.12
N ALA A 204 0.22 -0.53 -5.48
CA ALA A 204 -1.09 -1.10 -5.19
C ALA A 204 -1.22 -1.34 -3.70
N GLU A 205 -2.24 -0.76 -3.07
CA GLU A 205 -2.50 -0.94 -1.65
C GLU A 205 -3.99 -1.10 -1.39
N LYS A 206 -4.32 -1.81 -0.31
CA LYS A 206 -5.63 -1.70 0.33
C LYS A 206 -5.46 -0.82 1.55
N ASP A 207 -6.15 0.30 1.52
CA ASP A 207 -6.03 1.38 2.49
C ASP A 207 -6.80 1.05 3.77
N LEU A 208 -6.23 0.16 4.59
CA LEU A 208 -6.81 -0.42 5.79
C LEU A 208 -5.82 -0.36 6.96
N PRO A 209 -6.25 -0.53 8.22
CA PRO A 209 -5.33 -0.58 9.36
C PRO A 209 -4.35 -1.76 9.33
N GLU A 210 -4.66 -2.83 8.61
CA GLU A 210 -3.74 -3.94 8.35
C GLU A 210 -3.93 -4.40 6.91
N GLY A 211 -2.84 -4.64 6.21
CA GLY A 211 -2.91 -4.93 4.80
C GLY A 211 -1.56 -5.21 4.16
N VAL A 212 -1.59 -5.21 2.83
CA VAL A 212 -0.39 -5.30 2.00
C VAL A 212 -0.34 -4.05 1.14
N PHE A 213 0.85 -3.51 0.94
CA PHE A 213 1.15 -2.66 -0.20
C PHE A 213 2.15 -3.38 -1.10
N ALA A 214 2.02 -3.16 -2.41
CA ALA A 214 2.82 -3.78 -3.43
C ALA A 214 3.37 -2.74 -4.39
N PHE A 215 4.63 -2.94 -4.79
CA PHE A 215 5.28 -2.23 -5.88
C PHE A 215 5.41 -3.19 -7.05
N VAL A 216 5.01 -2.75 -8.23
CA VAL A 216 5.06 -3.55 -9.46
C VAL A 216 5.67 -2.70 -10.58
N THR A 217 6.72 -3.21 -11.22
CA THR A 217 7.32 -2.57 -12.38
C THR A 217 6.66 -3.00 -13.68
N ASP A 218 6.91 -2.26 -14.75
CA ASP A 218 6.39 -2.48 -16.10
C ASP A 218 7.08 -3.63 -16.88
N GLY A 219 7.77 -4.53 -16.19
CA GLY A 219 8.62 -5.56 -16.82
C GLY A 219 10.11 -5.39 -16.53
N THR A 220 10.51 -4.21 -16.06
CA THR A 220 11.89 -3.94 -15.63
C THR A 220 12.19 -4.64 -14.30
N LYS A 221 13.35 -5.29 -14.18
CA LYS A 221 13.73 -5.90 -12.89
C LYS A 221 14.07 -4.82 -11.88
N LEU A 222 13.47 -4.92 -10.70
CA LEU A 222 13.86 -4.15 -9.53
C LEU A 222 15.33 -4.46 -9.19
N PRO A 223 16.09 -3.45 -8.75
CA PRO A 223 17.43 -3.64 -8.22
C PRO A 223 17.45 -4.66 -7.07
N THR A 224 18.61 -5.29 -6.85
CA THR A 224 18.75 -6.35 -5.83
C THR A 224 18.63 -5.80 -4.40
N SER A 225 18.93 -4.52 -4.21
CA SER A 225 18.70 -3.76 -2.99
C SER A 225 18.05 -2.44 -3.38
N VAL A 226 16.94 -2.14 -2.73
CA VAL A 226 16.18 -0.89 -2.87
C VAL A 226 15.85 -0.37 -1.49
N THR A 227 15.60 0.92 -1.37
CA THR A 227 15.17 1.51 -0.11
C THR A 227 13.68 1.82 -0.18
N LEU A 228 12.92 1.24 0.73
CA LEU A 228 11.53 1.61 1.01
C LEU A 228 11.50 2.85 1.87
N HIS A 229 10.83 3.88 1.37
CA HIS A 229 10.52 5.08 2.10
C HIS A 229 9.07 5.04 2.58
N VAL A 230 8.87 5.37 3.85
CA VAL A 230 7.56 5.65 4.45
C VAL A 230 7.49 7.14 4.70
N ASP A 231 6.45 7.81 4.20
CA ASP A 231 6.17 9.23 4.44
C ASP A 231 4.67 9.46 4.64
N ILE A 232 4.24 9.32 5.90
CA ILE A 232 2.85 9.43 6.30
C ILE A 232 2.68 10.64 7.23
N ASN A 233 1.70 11.48 6.93
CA ASN A 233 1.36 12.66 7.75
C ASN A 233 0.01 12.54 8.48
N ARG A 234 -0.76 11.49 8.18
CA ARG A 234 -2.04 11.20 8.82
C ARG A 234 -2.33 9.71 8.77
N ILE A 235 -2.85 9.15 9.86
CA ILE A 235 -3.44 7.82 9.91
C ILE A 235 -4.85 7.96 10.48
N GLY A 236 -5.87 7.68 9.67
CA GLY A 236 -7.27 7.86 10.02
C GLY A 236 -7.58 9.30 10.49
N LYS A 237 -7.92 9.44 11.77
CA LYS A 237 -8.20 10.73 12.43
C LYS A 237 -6.96 11.43 12.98
N THR A 238 -5.83 10.74 13.08
CA THR A 238 -4.65 11.21 13.79
C THR A 238 -3.66 11.84 12.81
N LYS A 239 -3.38 13.14 12.97
CA LYS A 239 -2.28 13.81 12.26
C LYS A 239 -0.97 13.54 12.99
N GLY A 240 0.09 13.26 12.24
CA GLY A 240 1.41 12.93 12.79
C GLY A 240 2.48 13.00 11.71
N ASN A 241 3.61 12.35 11.96
CA ASN A 241 4.77 12.32 11.08
C ASN A 241 5.51 10.97 11.21
N TRP A 242 5.04 9.96 10.50
CA TRP A 242 5.71 8.66 10.41
C TRP A 242 6.59 8.68 9.17
N LYS A 243 7.90 8.89 9.38
CA LYS A 243 8.90 8.85 8.33
C LYS A 243 10.00 7.85 8.66
N GLY A 244 10.39 7.06 7.69
CA GLY A 244 11.49 6.10 7.84
C GLY A 244 11.93 5.51 6.52
N GLU A 245 13.13 4.95 6.52
CA GLU A 245 13.79 4.37 5.36
C GLU A 245 14.27 2.97 5.73
N PHE A 246 13.88 1.97 4.94
CA PHE A 246 14.20 0.57 5.18
C PHE A 246 14.84 -0.04 3.96
N SER A 247 15.99 -0.70 4.13
CA SER A 247 16.53 -1.53 3.06
C SER A 247 15.59 -2.71 2.85
N VAL A 248 15.11 -2.87 1.62
CA VAL A 248 14.23 -3.97 1.21
C VAL A 248 14.70 -4.55 -0.13
N GLY A 249 14.21 -5.74 -0.50
CA GLY A 249 14.40 -6.30 -1.83
C GLY A 249 15.05 -7.69 -1.87
N GLN A 250 15.53 -8.07 -3.05
CA GLN A 250 15.89 -9.45 -3.40
C GLN A 250 17.05 -10.05 -2.57
N SER A 251 17.97 -9.20 -2.11
CA SER A 251 19.13 -9.63 -1.33
C SER A 251 18.72 -10.23 0.03
N GLN A 252 17.73 -9.63 0.70
CA GLN A 252 17.24 -10.12 1.99
C GLN A 252 16.54 -11.48 1.84
N VAL A 253 15.71 -11.63 0.80
CA VAL A 253 15.04 -12.90 0.49
C VAL A 253 16.04 -14.03 0.24
N LYS A 254 17.14 -13.75 -0.48
CA LYS A 254 18.17 -14.74 -0.78
C LYS A 254 19.01 -15.13 0.43
N GLN A 255 19.40 -14.16 1.27
CA GLN A 255 20.23 -14.43 2.44
C GLN A 255 19.52 -15.31 3.47
N GLU A 256 18.22 -15.10 3.70
CA GLU A 256 17.45 -15.91 4.65
C GLU A 256 17.18 -17.32 4.11
N THR A 257 16.87 -17.44 2.81
CA THR A 257 16.68 -18.76 2.17
C THR A 257 17.95 -19.62 2.23
N GLU A 258 19.14 -19.02 2.16
CA GLU A 258 20.42 -19.72 2.26
C GLU A 258 20.79 -20.08 3.72
N ALA A 259 20.44 -19.22 4.69
CA ALA A 259 20.67 -19.49 6.11
C ALA A 259 19.86 -20.69 6.62
N ASP A 260 18.63 -20.87 6.12
CA ASP A 260 17.77 -22.00 6.51
C ASP A 260 18.18 -23.33 5.86
N ARG A 261 18.86 -23.32 4.71
CA ARG A 261 19.37 -24.55 4.06
C ARG A 261 20.61 -25.13 4.73
N ASN A 262 21.32 -24.34 5.54
CA ASN A 262 22.55 -24.73 6.21
C ASN A 262 22.35 -25.08 7.70
N LYS A 263 21.11 -25.18 8.16
CA LYS A 263 20.71 -25.73 9.47
C LYS A 263 20.19 -27.15 9.31
#